data_AF-A0A7J7LDS5-F1
#
_entry.id   AF-A0A7J7LDS5-F1
#
_cell.length_a   1.000
_cell.length_b   1.000
_cell.length_c   1.000
_cell.angle_alpha   90.00
_cell.angle_beta   90.00
_cell.angle_gamma   90.00
#
_symmetry.space_group_name_H-M   'P 1'
#
loop_
_entity.id
_entity.type
_entity.pdbx_description
1 polymer ?
#
loop_
_entity_poly.entity_id
_entity_poly.type
_entity_poly.pdbx_seq_one_letter_code
_entity_poly.pdbx_strand_id
1 'polypeptide(L)'
;MTTVLLVGAVGQARYLTHIARTHMVPPWLANVNERTGTPVNATIVMLVATAIIGFFTSLGILSNLLSISTLFIFMLVALALLVRRYYKSGTTTPTDRNKFIVCLALILGSSIATAVYWALSEDGWILYVITVPIWLLGTLGIRFFVPQAHFPKQWGVPLVPWLPSVSIAINIFLLGSIDGKSFQRFGIWTAVLLLYYFFFGLHASYDMAKESQKRKTVDESNAELNKIEEGQSANSS
;
A
#
# COMPACT_ATOMS: atom_id res chain seq x y z
N MET A 1 -19.84 14.86 8.82
CA MET A 1 -20.04 13.69 7.93
C MET A 1 -20.00 14.08 6.46
N THR A 2 -20.79 15.06 6.01
CA THR A 2 -20.81 15.52 4.61
C THR A 2 -19.47 16.05 4.09
N THR A 3 -18.71 16.79 4.91
CA THR A 3 -17.39 17.33 4.54
C THR A 3 -16.36 16.23 4.26
N VAL A 4 -16.32 15.18 5.09
CA VAL A 4 -15.42 14.03 4.92
C VAL A 4 -15.79 13.24 3.65
N LEU A 5 -17.09 13.06 3.39
CA LEU A 5 -17.56 12.40 2.17
C LEU A 5 -17.15 13.19 0.91
N LEU A 6 -17.28 14.52 0.94
CA LEU A 6 -16.87 15.38 -0.17
C LEU A 6 -15.36 15.32 -0.42
N VAL A 7 -14.55 15.43 0.64
CA VAL A 7 -13.08 15.33 0.54
C VAL A 7 -12.66 13.94 0.03
N GLY A 8 -13.30 12.87 0.51
CA GLY A 8 -13.05 11.50 0.06
C GLY A 8 -13.34 11.30 -1.43
N ALA A 9 -14.50 11.78 -1.90
CA ALA A 9 -14.88 11.70 -3.31
C ALA A 9 -13.89 12.42 -4.23
N VAL A 10 -13.44 13.62 -3.84
CA VAL A 10 -12.44 14.38 -4.61
C VAL A 10 -11.06 13.70 -4.58
N GLY A 11 -10.67 13.15 -3.42
CA GLY A 11 -9.39 12.45 -3.25
C GLY A 11 -9.29 11.21 -4.12
N GLN A 12 -10.30 10.33 -4.07
CA GLN A 12 -10.33 9.07 -4.83
C GLN A 12 -10.21 9.28 -6.33
N ALA A 13 -10.92 10.27 -6.89
CA ALA A 13 -10.85 10.59 -8.31
C ALA A 13 -9.43 11.01 -8.75
N ARG A 14 -8.74 11.81 -7.94
CA ARG A 14 -7.36 12.24 -8.22
C ARG A 14 -6.38 11.08 -8.15
N TYR A 15 -6.49 10.22 -7.13
CA TYR A 15 -5.67 9.00 -7.05
C TYR A 15 -5.85 8.13 -8.29
N LEU A 16 -7.09 7.89 -8.72
CA LEU A 16 -7.37 7.10 -9.92
C LEU A 16 -6.74 7.70 -11.17
N THR A 17 -6.79 9.02 -11.35
CA THR A 17 -6.15 9.65 -12.52
C THR A 17 -4.64 9.54 -12.54
N HIS A 18 -4.00 9.57 -11.37
CA HIS A 18 -2.56 9.36 -11.29
C HIS A 18 -2.19 7.91 -11.65
N ILE A 19 -2.99 6.93 -11.21
CA ILE A 19 -2.81 5.51 -11.55
C ILE A 19 -3.10 5.25 -13.04
N ALA A 20 -4.07 5.96 -13.62
CA ALA A 20 -4.38 5.89 -15.05
C ALA A 20 -3.24 6.47 -15.92
N ARG A 21 -2.55 7.52 -15.44
CA ARG A 21 -1.35 8.06 -16.12
C ARG A 21 -0.18 7.09 -16.13
N THR A 22 -0.05 6.24 -15.11
CA THR A 22 0.92 5.14 -15.10
C THR A 22 0.48 3.93 -15.94
N HIS A 23 -0.56 4.07 -16.77
CA HIS A 23 -1.10 3.03 -17.67
C HIS A 23 -1.50 1.73 -16.95
N MET A 24 -1.78 1.77 -15.64
CA MET A 24 -2.27 0.61 -14.89
C MET A 24 -3.79 0.42 -15.01
N VAL A 25 -4.50 1.43 -15.51
CA VAL A 25 -5.95 1.46 -15.73
C VAL A 25 -6.21 2.15 -17.07
N PRO A 26 -7.35 1.91 -17.73
CA PRO A 26 -7.61 2.42 -19.07
C PRO A 26 -7.42 3.95 -19.20
N PRO A 27 -6.77 4.43 -20.29
CA PRO A 27 -6.33 5.81 -20.42
C PRO A 27 -7.45 6.85 -20.48
N TRP A 28 -8.69 6.45 -20.77
CA TRP A 28 -9.85 7.35 -20.73
C TRP A 28 -10.16 7.91 -19.32
N LEU A 29 -9.70 7.22 -18.27
CA LEU A 29 -9.79 7.68 -16.87
C LEU A 29 -8.71 8.71 -16.51
N ALA A 30 -7.64 8.83 -17.31
CA ALA A 30 -6.58 9.83 -17.12
C ALA A 30 -6.96 11.21 -17.66
N ASN A 31 -8.06 11.30 -18.43
CA ASN A 31 -8.45 12.51 -19.13
C ASN A 31 -9.05 13.53 -18.16
N VAL A 32 -8.50 14.75 -18.14
CA VAL A 32 -8.89 15.85 -17.24
C VAL A 32 -9.57 16.91 -18.08
N ASN A 33 -10.75 17.38 -17.64
CA ASN A 33 -11.46 18.43 -18.39
C ASN A 33 -10.70 19.76 -18.28
N GLU A 34 -10.33 20.34 -19.43
CA GLU A 34 -9.54 21.58 -19.53
C GLU A 34 -10.24 22.79 -18.91
N ARG A 35 -11.57 22.80 -18.85
CA ARG A 35 -12.35 23.95 -18.37
C ARG A 35 -12.53 23.97 -16.85
N THR A 36 -12.57 22.81 -16.20
CA THR A 36 -12.77 22.69 -14.75
C THR A 36 -11.51 22.22 -14.01
N GLY A 37 -10.48 21.77 -14.73
CA GLY A 37 -9.24 21.22 -14.15
C GLY A 37 -9.47 19.97 -13.30
N THR A 38 -10.64 19.33 -13.41
CA THR A 38 -11.02 18.17 -12.60
C THR A 38 -11.26 16.92 -13.46
N PRO A 39 -10.90 15.73 -12.94
CA PRO A 39 -11.09 14.48 -13.65
C PRO A 39 -12.53 13.98 -13.53
N VAL A 40 -13.42 14.53 -14.35
CA VAL A 40 -14.87 14.23 -14.31
C VAL A 40 -15.15 12.74 -14.56
N ASN A 41 -14.50 12.13 -15.57
CA ASN A 41 -14.69 10.71 -15.91
C ASN A 41 -14.33 9.79 -14.73
N ALA A 42 -13.18 10.02 -14.09
CA ALA A 42 -12.75 9.26 -12.93
C ALA A 42 -13.70 9.43 -11.73
N THR A 43 -14.24 10.64 -11.54
CA THR A 43 -15.17 10.96 -10.45
C THR A 43 -16.49 10.21 -10.63
N ILE A 44 -17.08 10.24 -11.82
CA ILE A 44 -18.35 9.55 -12.11
C ILE A 44 -18.18 8.04 -11.94
N VAL A 45 -17.10 7.46 -12.49
CA VAL A 45 -16.85 6.02 -12.40
C VAL A 45 -16.70 5.57 -10.95
N MET A 46 -15.92 6.30 -10.14
CA MET A 46 -15.74 5.98 -8.72
C MET A 46 -17.03 6.14 -7.90
N LEU A 47 -17.85 7.16 -8.20
CA LEU A 47 -19.13 7.35 -7.54
C LEU A 47 -20.13 6.25 -7.89
N VAL A 48 -20.24 5.88 -9.16
CA VAL A 48 -21.10 4.79 -9.61
C VAL A 48 -20.65 3.47 -8.97
N ALA A 49 -19.35 3.17 -9.00
CA ALA A 49 -18.82 1.97 -8.36
C ALA A 49 -19.11 1.93 -6.85
N THR A 50 -18.89 3.04 -6.15
CA THR A 50 -19.16 3.15 -4.71
C THR A 50 -20.65 3.05 -4.40
N ALA A 51 -21.51 3.62 -5.25
CA ALA A 51 -22.97 3.51 -5.12
C ALA A 51 -23.45 2.07 -5.29
N ILE A 52 -22.93 1.34 -6.28
CA ILE A 52 -23.25 -0.08 -6.49
C ILE A 52 -22.82 -0.89 -5.26
N ILE A 53 -21.56 -0.74 -4.82
CA ILE A 53 -21.05 -1.48 -3.65
C ILE A 53 -21.87 -1.15 -2.40
N GLY A 54 -22.20 0.12 -2.17
CA GLY A 54 -23.01 0.57 -1.05
C GLY A 54 -24.46 0.09 -1.11
N PHE A 55 -25.03 -0.08 -2.31
CA PHE A 55 -26.39 -0.60 -2.49
C PHE A 55 -26.48 -2.10 -2.18
N PHE A 56 -25.47 -2.88 -2.56
CA PHE A 56 -25.44 -4.33 -2.36
C PHE A 56 -24.83 -4.78 -1.01
N THR A 57 -24.15 -3.88 -0.28
CA THR A 57 -23.40 -4.24 0.94
C THR A 57 -23.98 -3.57 2.18
N SER A 58 -24.26 -4.35 3.22
CA SER A 58 -24.71 -3.78 4.50
C SER A 58 -23.64 -2.92 5.18
N LEU A 59 -24.08 -1.83 5.83
CA LEU A 59 -23.18 -0.88 6.52
C LEU A 59 -22.27 -1.56 7.57
N GLY A 60 -22.77 -2.56 8.29
CA GLY A 60 -21.97 -3.28 9.29
C GLY A 60 -20.83 -4.08 8.66
N ILE A 61 -21.07 -4.75 7.53
CA ILE A 61 -20.01 -5.46 6.80
C ILE A 61 -18.99 -4.46 6.28
N LEU A 62 -19.46 -3.36 5.65
CA LEU A 62 -18.59 -2.34 5.09
C LEU A 62 -17.71 -1.68 6.17
N SER A 63 -18.27 -1.34 7.33
CA SER A 63 -17.53 -0.75 8.44
C SER A 63 -16.46 -1.70 9.00
N ASN A 64 -16.77 -2.99 9.14
CA ASN A 64 -15.81 -3.98 9.62
C ASN A 64 -14.67 -4.17 8.61
N LEU A 65 -14.98 -4.26 7.31
CA LEU A 65 -13.98 -4.35 6.24
C LEU A 65 -13.07 -3.11 6.21
N LEU A 66 -13.65 -1.91 6.34
CA LEU A 66 -12.90 -0.65 6.38
C LEU A 66 -12.00 -0.54 7.62
N SER A 67 -12.48 -0.99 8.77
CA SER A 67 -11.70 -0.97 10.03
C SER A 67 -10.48 -1.90 9.93
N ILE A 68 -10.69 -3.14 9.46
CA ILE A 68 -9.59 -4.10 9.22
C ILE A 68 -8.58 -3.51 8.24
N SER A 69 -9.05 -2.92 7.13
CA SER A 69 -8.19 -2.35 6.09
C SER A 69 -7.35 -1.17 6.58
N THR A 70 -7.96 -0.26 7.34
CA THR A 70 -7.27 0.94 7.85
C THR A 70 -6.21 0.59 8.90
N LEU A 71 -6.51 -0.30 9.84
CA LEU A 71 -5.55 -0.82 10.82
C LEU A 71 -4.37 -1.50 10.12
N PHE A 72 -4.65 -2.32 9.10
CA PHE A 72 -3.63 -2.99 8.31
C PHE A 72 -2.73 -2.01 7.54
N ILE A 73 -3.32 -0.99 6.90
CA ILE A 73 -2.56 0.04 6.18
C ILE A 73 -1.68 0.84 7.15
N PHE A 74 -2.19 1.24 8.32
CA PHE A 74 -1.40 1.96 9.31
C PHE A 74 -0.23 1.14 9.85
N MET A 75 -0.44 -0.16 10.08
CA MET A 75 0.64 -1.09 10.41
C MET A 75 1.69 -1.15 9.29
N LEU A 76 1.29 -1.30 8.03
CA LEU A 76 2.21 -1.34 6.88
C LEU A 76 2.98 -0.03 6.71
N VAL A 77 2.35 1.12 6.93
CA VAL A 77 3.01 2.42 6.87
C VAL A 77 4.07 2.53 7.96
N ALA A 78 3.75 2.14 9.20
CA ALA A 78 4.72 2.12 10.30
C ALA A 78 5.89 1.16 10.03
N LEU A 79 5.61 -0.02 9.47
CA LEU A 79 6.60 -0.98 9.03
C LEU A 79 7.51 -0.40 7.93
N ALA A 80 6.92 0.22 6.91
CA ALA A 80 7.64 0.87 5.81
C ALA A 80 8.54 2.01 6.30
N LEU A 81 8.12 2.76 7.31
CA LEU A 81 8.95 3.79 7.94
C LEU A 81 10.17 3.19 8.65
N LEU A 82 10.01 2.08 9.38
CA LEU A 82 11.15 1.38 10.00
C LEU A 82 12.11 0.84 8.94
N VAL A 83 11.59 0.14 7.93
CA VAL A 83 12.41 -0.40 6.83
C VAL A 83 13.14 0.74 6.12
N ARG A 84 12.47 1.83 5.78
CA ARG A 84 13.08 2.99 5.11
C ARG A 84 14.17 3.67 5.95
N ARG A 85 14.07 3.63 7.29
CA ARG A 85 15.05 4.25 8.18
C ARG A 85 16.32 3.42 8.33
N TYR A 86 16.19 2.10 8.40
CA TYR A 86 17.26 1.19 8.80
C TYR A 86 17.79 0.31 7.66
N TYR A 87 17.10 0.25 6.53
CA TYR A 87 17.53 -0.47 5.34
C TYR A 87 17.95 0.48 4.22
N LYS A 88 19.21 0.37 3.78
CA LYS A 88 19.72 1.04 2.57
C LYS A 88 20.28 0.01 1.60
N SER A 89 19.73 -0.02 0.39
CA SER A 89 20.18 -0.89 -0.69
C SER A 89 21.64 -0.57 -1.05
N GLY A 90 22.49 -1.61 -1.08
CA GLY A 90 23.87 -1.53 -1.55
C GLY A 90 24.95 -1.10 -0.53
N THR A 91 24.61 -0.72 0.71
CA THR A 91 25.62 -0.31 1.73
C THR A 91 25.45 -0.95 3.10
N THR A 92 24.37 -1.70 3.32
CA THR A 92 24.11 -2.36 4.62
C THR A 92 24.78 -3.73 4.64
N THR A 93 25.66 -3.97 5.61
CA THR A 93 26.30 -5.27 5.85
C THR A 93 25.22 -6.35 6.03
N PRO A 94 25.38 -7.57 5.46
CA PRO A 94 24.39 -8.64 5.59
C PRO A 94 24.07 -8.98 7.05
N THR A 95 25.06 -8.84 7.93
CA THR A 95 24.91 -9.04 9.38
C THR A 95 23.94 -8.05 10.02
N ASP A 96 24.00 -6.76 9.68
CA ASP A 96 23.13 -5.74 10.27
C ASP A 96 21.72 -5.76 9.68
N ARG A 97 21.61 -6.13 8.39
CA ARG A 97 20.32 -6.43 7.75
C ARG A 97 19.61 -7.57 8.47
N ASN A 98 20.31 -8.67 8.74
CA ASN A 98 19.71 -9.83 9.39
C ASN A 98 19.32 -9.51 10.84
N LYS A 99 20.15 -8.76 11.59
CA LYS A 99 19.78 -8.26 12.93
C LYS A 99 18.51 -7.40 12.90
N PHE A 100 18.41 -6.49 11.92
CA PHE A 100 17.22 -5.65 11.74
C PHE A 100 15.97 -6.49 11.43
N ILE A 101 16.08 -7.46 10.52
CA ILE A 101 14.98 -8.37 10.19
C ILE A 101 14.56 -9.20 11.41
N VAL A 102 15.51 -9.71 12.19
CA VAL A 102 15.21 -10.46 13.43
C VAL A 102 14.50 -9.57 14.45
N CYS A 103 14.97 -8.34 14.68
CA CYS A 103 14.29 -7.42 15.61
C CYS A 103 12.88 -7.05 15.14
N LEU A 104 12.70 -6.86 13.83
CA LEU A 104 11.40 -6.57 13.24
C LEU A 104 10.44 -7.76 13.34
N ALA A 105 10.95 -8.98 13.10
CA ALA A 105 10.19 -10.21 13.26
C ALA A 105 9.82 -10.45 14.73
N LEU A 106 10.69 -10.11 15.68
CA LEU A 106 10.39 -10.15 17.11
C LEU A 106 9.28 -9.16 17.49
N ILE A 107 9.32 -7.92 17.00
CA ILE A 107 8.27 -6.91 17.26
C ILE A 107 6.92 -7.36 16.68
N LEU A 108 6.91 -7.86 15.45
CA LEU A 108 5.69 -8.37 14.82
C LEU A 108 5.18 -9.62 15.55
N GLY A 109 6.06 -10.58 15.82
CA GLY A 109 5.74 -11.83 16.49
C GLY A 109 5.19 -11.61 17.89
N SER A 110 5.80 -10.74 18.70
CA SER A 110 5.32 -10.40 20.03
C SER A 110 3.96 -9.69 19.99
N SER A 111 3.75 -8.81 19.02
CA SER A 111 2.48 -8.09 18.84
C SER A 111 1.36 -9.03 18.39
N ILE A 112 1.64 -9.92 17.43
CA ILE A 112 0.69 -10.93 16.94
C ILE A 112 0.36 -11.92 18.05
N ALA A 113 1.36 -12.40 18.80
CA ALA A 113 1.14 -13.29 19.94
C ALA A 113 0.22 -12.64 20.99
N THR A 114 0.41 -11.35 21.25
CA THR A 114 -0.47 -10.58 22.16
C THR A 114 -1.90 -10.51 21.62
N ALA A 115 -2.08 -10.21 20.33
CA ALA A 115 -3.39 -10.10 19.69
C ALA A 115 -4.14 -11.45 19.61
N VAL A 116 -3.43 -12.54 19.29
CA VAL A 116 -4.00 -13.89 19.23
C VAL A 116 -4.39 -14.36 20.62
N TYR A 117 -3.55 -14.09 21.62
CA TYR A 117 -3.88 -14.43 23.00
C TYR A 117 -5.11 -13.69 23.50
N TRP A 118 -5.20 -12.38 23.23
CA TRP A 118 -6.40 -11.60 23.51
C TRP A 118 -7.65 -12.15 22.81
N ALA A 119 -7.51 -12.64 21.58
CA ALA A 119 -8.62 -13.20 20.83
C ALA A 119 -9.07 -14.60 21.31
N LEU A 120 -8.19 -15.37 21.97
CA LEU A 120 -8.44 -16.77 22.33
C LEU A 120 -8.62 -17.02 23.84
N SER A 121 -8.12 -16.15 24.71
CA SER A 121 -8.09 -16.36 26.17
C SER A 121 -8.85 -15.25 26.89
N GLU A 122 -9.89 -15.62 27.64
CA GLU A 122 -10.71 -14.67 28.42
C GLU A 122 -10.03 -14.24 29.74
N ASP A 123 -9.11 -15.05 30.29
CA ASP A 123 -8.51 -14.80 31.61
C ASP A 123 -7.00 -15.01 31.62
N GLY A 124 -6.24 -13.90 31.62
CA GLY A 124 -4.84 -13.94 32.05
C GLY A 124 -4.03 -12.68 31.71
N TRP A 125 -3.72 -11.87 32.73
CA TRP A 125 -2.80 -10.73 32.58
C TRP A 125 -1.34 -11.17 32.40
N ILE A 126 -1.02 -12.43 32.73
CA ILE A 126 0.35 -12.97 32.79
C ILE A 126 1.05 -12.92 31.42
N LEU A 127 0.36 -13.16 30.31
CA LEU A 127 1.03 -13.17 29.01
C LEU A 127 1.43 -11.76 28.55
N TYR A 128 0.68 -10.72 28.94
CA TYR A 128 1.09 -9.33 28.70
C TYR A 128 2.40 -8.98 29.38
N VAL A 129 2.64 -9.56 30.57
CA VAL A 129 3.90 -9.40 31.30
C VAL A 129 5.08 -10.04 30.57
N ILE A 130 4.83 -10.98 29.64
CA ILE A 130 5.88 -11.64 28.84
C ILE A 130 6.04 -10.96 27.47
N THR A 131 4.93 -10.66 26.78
CA THR A 131 4.99 -10.10 25.43
C THR A 131 5.43 -8.64 25.38
N VAL A 132 5.08 -7.83 26.39
CA VAL A 132 5.47 -6.41 26.45
C VAL A 132 6.99 -6.23 26.63
N PRO A 133 7.68 -6.97 27.52
CA PRO A 133 9.14 -6.94 27.58
C PRO A 133 9.80 -7.43 26.30
N ILE A 134 9.29 -8.48 25.65
CA ILE A 134 9.83 -8.97 24.38
C ILE A 134 9.70 -7.90 23.29
N TRP A 135 8.56 -7.21 23.22
CA TRP A 135 8.35 -6.09 22.31
C TRP A 135 9.29 -4.90 22.60
N LEU A 136 9.48 -4.56 23.88
CA LEU A 136 10.44 -3.53 24.31
C LEU A 136 11.87 -3.91 23.94
N LEU A 137 12.28 -5.17 24.16
CA LEU A 137 13.60 -5.67 23.78
C LEU A 137 13.82 -5.62 22.28
N GLY A 138 12.81 -5.96 21.46
CA GLY A 138 12.89 -5.82 20.01
C GLY A 138 13.07 -4.35 19.57
N THR A 139 12.33 -3.43 20.20
CA THR A 139 12.40 -2.00 19.91
C THR A 139 13.73 -1.37 20.36
N LEU A 140 14.22 -1.77 21.53
CA LEU A 140 15.54 -1.39 22.05
C LEU A 140 16.67 -2.01 21.21
N GLY A 141 16.49 -3.24 20.71
CA GLY A 141 17.40 -3.92 19.81
C GLY A 141 17.65 -3.11 18.54
N ILE A 142 16.58 -2.58 17.93
CA ILE A 142 16.70 -1.67 16.77
C ILE A 142 17.45 -0.39 17.15
N ARG A 143 17.22 0.16 18.34
CA ARG A 143 17.85 1.40 18.79
C ARG A 143 19.35 1.26 19.03
N PHE A 144 19.79 0.15 19.63
CA PHE A 144 21.18 -0.04 20.04
C PHE A 144 22.04 -0.75 18.99
N PHE A 145 21.49 -1.73 18.27
CA PHE A 145 22.30 -2.60 17.41
C PHE A 145 22.24 -2.24 15.92
N VAL A 146 21.30 -1.39 15.49
CA VAL A 146 21.12 -1.07 14.07
C VAL A 146 21.51 0.39 13.80
N PRO A 147 22.60 0.64 13.03
CA PRO A 147 22.98 2.00 12.66
C PRO A 147 21.89 2.63 11.78
N GLN A 148 21.54 3.88 12.05
CA GLN A 148 20.51 4.59 11.28
C GLN A 148 21.04 4.90 9.87
N ALA A 149 20.39 4.34 8.85
CA ALA A 149 20.88 4.42 7.47
C ALA A 149 20.44 5.69 6.73
N HIS A 150 19.37 6.36 7.19
CA HIS A 150 18.82 7.55 6.52
C HIS A 150 18.41 8.65 7.51
N PHE A 151 19.09 9.80 7.49
CA PHE A 151 18.61 11.01 8.19
C PHE A 151 17.74 11.84 7.25
N PRO A 152 16.57 12.33 7.69
CA PRO A 152 15.65 13.06 6.83
C PRO A 152 16.12 14.51 6.73
N LYS A 153 16.37 15.02 5.51
CA LYS A 153 16.85 16.39 5.31
C LYS A 153 15.86 17.51 5.71
N GLN A 154 14.56 17.22 5.81
CA GLN A 154 13.52 18.26 5.89
C GLN A 154 12.39 17.97 6.90
N TRP A 155 11.89 16.74 6.96
CA TRP A 155 10.87 16.33 7.94
C TRP A 155 11.12 14.89 8.39
N GLY A 156 11.47 14.72 9.66
CA GLY A 156 11.67 13.43 10.29
C GLY A 156 10.61 13.18 11.35
N VAL A 157 10.13 11.94 11.42
CA VAL A 157 9.28 11.51 12.53
C VAL A 157 10.09 11.61 13.84
N PRO A 158 9.66 12.43 14.81
CA PRO A 158 10.31 12.48 16.12
C PRO A 158 10.10 11.13 16.83
N LEU A 159 11.12 10.62 17.53
CA LEU A 159 11.11 9.37 18.30
C LEU A 159 11.13 8.03 17.51
N VAL A 160 11.73 7.97 16.32
CA VAL A 160 12.06 6.66 15.70
C VAL A 160 13.16 5.96 16.54
N PRO A 161 13.02 4.67 16.92
CA PRO A 161 12.06 3.65 16.45
C PRO A 161 10.79 3.45 17.29
N TRP A 162 10.60 4.17 18.39
CA TRP A 162 9.49 3.97 19.33
C TRP A 162 8.13 4.28 18.73
N LEU A 163 7.97 5.43 18.08
CA LEU A 163 6.66 5.84 17.55
C LEU A 163 6.12 4.85 16.48
N PRO A 164 6.91 4.41 15.48
CA PRO A 164 6.45 3.37 14.55
C PRO A 164 6.22 2.01 15.21
N SER A 165 7.05 1.61 16.18
CA SER A 165 6.89 0.33 16.87
C SER A 165 5.59 0.28 17.69
N VAL A 166 5.27 1.35 18.41
CA VAL A 166 4.02 1.48 19.18
C VAL A 166 2.80 1.46 18.24
N SER A 167 2.88 2.14 17.10
CA SER A 167 1.82 2.10 16.08
C SER A 167 1.56 0.67 15.59
N ILE A 168 2.61 -0.12 15.32
CA ILE A 168 2.46 -1.53 14.94
C ILE A 168 1.76 -2.32 16.04
N ALA A 169 2.20 -2.19 17.29
CA ALA A 169 1.63 -2.93 18.41
C ALA A 169 0.14 -2.61 18.62
N ILE A 170 -0.23 -1.32 18.63
CA ILE A 170 -1.62 -0.89 18.81
C ILE A 170 -2.50 -1.37 17.66
N ASN A 171 -2.05 -1.22 16.41
CA ASN A 171 -2.85 -1.66 15.25
C ASN A 171 -3.07 -3.18 15.27
N ILE A 172 -2.06 -3.97 15.63
CA ILE A 172 -2.18 -5.43 15.72
C ILE A 172 -3.09 -5.84 16.89
N PHE A 173 -2.99 -5.18 18.03
CA PHE A 173 -3.87 -5.43 19.17
C PHE A 173 -5.34 -5.12 18.85
N LEU A 174 -5.61 -3.97 18.22
CA LEU A 174 -6.96 -3.62 17.77
C LEU A 174 -7.47 -4.59 16.72
N LEU A 175 -6.61 -5.08 15.84
CA LEU A 175 -6.95 -6.11 14.86
C LEU A 175 -7.40 -7.41 15.54
N GLY A 176 -6.72 -7.84 16.62
CA GLY A 176 -7.12 -8.98 17.44
C GLY A 176 -8.39 -8.78 18.27
N SER A 177 -8.82 -7.52 18.47
CA SER A 177 -10.07 -7.20 19.18
C SER A 177 -11.32 -7.22 18.28
N ILE A 178 -11.14 -7.42 16.97
CA ILE A 178 -12.26 -7.48 16.01
C ILE A 178 -12.87 -8.89 16.00
N ASP A 179 -14.20 -8.95 15.95
CA ASP A 179 -14.96 -10.20 15.91
C ASP A 179 -14.49 -11.17 14.81
N GLY A 180 -14.29 -12.43 15.18
CA GLY A 180 -13.77 -13.47 14.28
C GLY A 180 -14.61 -13.69 13.02
N LYS A 181 -15.93 -13.47 13.07
CA LYS A 181 -16.81 -13.59 11.88
C LYS A 181 -16.50 -12.50 10.86
N SER A 182 -15.98 -11.35 11.30
CA SER A 182 -15.55 -10.28 10.40
C SER A 182 -14.30 -10.67 9.62
N PHE A 183 -13.36 -11.40 10.23
CA PHE A 183 -12.19 -11.92 9.53
C PHE A 183 -12.56 -12.93 8.45
N GLN A 184 -13.49 -13.84 8.73
CA GLN A 184 -13.94 -14.81 7.72
C GLN A 184 -14.55 -14.10 6.50
N ARG A 185 -15.41 -13.09 6.74
CA ARG A 185 -16.01 -12.28 5.67
C ARG A 185 -14.96 -11.51 4.87
N PHE A 186 -14.01 -10.87 5.56
CA PHE A 186 -12.88 -10.18 4.93
C PHE A 186 -12.04 -11.13 4.07
N GLY A 187 -11.75 -12.33 4.58
CA GLY A 187 -10.98 -13.34 3.87
C GLY A 187 -11.68 -13.80 2.59
N ILE A 188 -12.98 -14.06 2.63
CA ILE A 188 -13.77 -14.44 1.45
C ILE A 188 -13.77 -13.30 0.41
N TRP A 189 -14.06 -12.07 0.82
CA TRP A 189 -14.06 -10.92 -0.09
C TRP A 189 -12.68 -10.65 -0.69
N THR A 190 -11.62 -10.78 0.10
CA THR A 190 -10.24 -10.65 -0.36
C THR A 190 -9.89 -11.76 -1.35
N ALA A 191 -10.31 -13.00 -1.10
CA ALA A 191 -10.09 -14.11 -2.02
C ALA A 191 -10.83 -13.89 -3.35
N VAL A 192 -12.08 -13.42 -3.32
CA VAL A 192 -12.84 -13.08 -4.53
C VAL A 192 -12.16 -11.94 -5.30
N LEU A 193 -11.71 -10.88 -4.61
CA LEU A 193 -10.97 -9.77 -5.22
C LEU A 193 -9.64 -10.23 -5.84
N LEU A 194 -8.90 -11.10 -5.16
CA LEU A 194 -7.66 -11.67 -5.66
C LEU A 194 -7.91 -12.59 -6.86
N LEU A 195 -8.99 -13.37 -6.84
CA LEU A 195 -9.38 -14.22 -7.96
C LEU A 195 -9.73 -13.33 -9.16
N TYR A 196 -10.57 -12.32 -8.98
CA TYR A 196 -10.83 -11.33 -10.02
C TYR A 196 -9.55 -10.67 -10.54
N TYR A 197 -8.64 -10.27 -9.66
CA TYR A 197 -7.35 -9.72 -10.05
C TYR A 197 -6.49 -10.72 -10.84
N PHE A 198 -6.44 -12.00 -10.47
CA PHE A 198 -5.64 -12.98 -11.20
C PHE A 198 -6.21 -13.30 -12.58
N PHE A 199 -7.54 -13.43 -12.69
CA PHE A 199 -8.18 -13.78 -13.96
C PHE A 199 -8.30 -12.58 -14.91
N PHE A 200 -8.71 -11.42 -14.42
CA PHE A 200 -8.88 -10.22 -15.24
C PHE A 200 -7.72 -9.25 -15.12
N GLY A 201 -7.28 -8.96 -13.89
CA GLY A 201 -6.25 -7.95 -13.62
C GLY A 201 -4.86 -8.34 -14.14
N LEU A 202 -4.43 -9.59 -14.00
CA LEU A 202 -3.14 -10.07 -14.46
C LEU A 202 -3.11 -10.16 -15.99
N HIS A 203 -4.19 -10.66 -16.61
CA HIS A 203 -4.32 -10.67 -18.07
C HIS A 203 -4.32 -9.25 -18.62
N ALA A 204 -5.13 -8.34 -18.07
CA ALA A 204 -5.18 -6.95 -18.50
C ALA A 204 -3.85 -6.22 -18.26
N SER A 205 -3.18 -6.46 -17.14
CA SER A 205 -1.88 -5.85 -16.85
C SER A 205 -0.76 -6.39 -17.74
N TYR A 206 -0.82 -7.67 -18.12
CA TYR A 206 0.12 -8.28 -19.06
C TYR A 206 -0.10 -7.79 -20.49
N ASP A 207 -1.35 -7.74 -20.93
CA ASP A 207 -1.72 -7.22 -22.25
C ASP A 207 -1.36 -5.74 -22.40
N MET A 208 -1.62 -4.92 -21.37
CA MET A 208 -1.24 -3.51 -21.35
C MET A 208 0.29 -3.29 -21.34
N ALA A 209 1.04 -4.12 -20.60
CA ALA A 209 2.50 -4.06 -20.60
C ALA A 209 3.09 -4.41 -21.97
N LYS A 210 2.53 -5.43 -22.63
CA LYS A 210 2.94 -5.88 -23.97
C LYS A 210 2.60 -4.83 -25.05
N GLU A 211 1.45 -4.17 -24.95
CA GLU A 211 1.07 -3.07 -25.86
C GLU A 211 1.95 -1.83 -25.69
N SER A 212 2.32 -1.47 -24.46
CA SER A 212 3.22 -0.34 -24.19
C SER A 212 4.62 -0.57 -24.80
N GLN A 213 5.14 -1.79 -24.69
CA GLN A 213 6.42 -2.16 -25.30
C GLN A 213 6.34 -2.16 -26.83
N LYS A 214 5.26 -2.73 -27.41
CA LYS A 214 5.04 -2.74 -28.86
C LYS A 214 4.95 -1.32 -29.44
N ARG A 215 4.26 -0.39 -28.77
CA ARG A 215 4.21 1.03 -29.18
C ARG A 215 5.59 1.68 -29.18
N LYS A 216 6.41 1.47 -28.14
CA LYS A 216 7.79 2.01 -28.09
C LYS A 216 8.64 1.52 -29.26
N THR A 217 8.58 0.23 -29.57
CA THR A 217 9.34 -0.35 -30.69
C THR A 217 8.89 0.18 -32.04
N VAL A 218 7.58 0.43 -32.21
CA VAL A 218 7.03 1.04 -33.44
C VAL A 218 7.44 2.51 -33.57
N ASP A 219 7.42 3.28 -32.48
CA ASP A 219 7.86 4.68 -32.47
C ASP A 219 9.36 4.82 -32.77
N GLU A 220 10.20 3.96 -32.19
CA GLU A 220 11.63 3.90 -32.48
C GLU A 220 11.89 3.53 -33.95
N SER A 221 11.16 2.54 -34.50
CA SER A 221 11.25 2.15 -35.90
C SER A 221 10.83 3.29 -36.85
N ASN A 222 9.75 4.00 -36.54
CA ASN A 222 9.29 5.13 -37.35
C ASN A 222 10.25 6.31 -37.29
N ALA A 223 10.87 6.57 -36.13
CA ALA A 223 11.88 7.60 -35.98
C ALA A 223 13.17 7.29 -36.76
N GLU A 224 13.57 6.02 -36.87
CA GLU A 224 14.69 5.61 -37.72
C GLU A 224 14.36 5.75 -39.21
N LEU A 225 13.16 5.33 -39.64
CA LEU A 225 12.70 5.48 -41.02
C LEU A 225 12.70 6.95 -41.46
N ASN A 226 12.14 7.85 -40.66
CA ASN A 226 12.11 9.28 -40.98
C ASN A 226 13.53 9.87 -41.12
N LYS A 227 14.49 9.45 -40.30
CA LYS A 227 15.89 9.90 -40.41
C LYS A 227 16.56 9.43 -41.72
N ILE A 228 16.22 8.23 -42.18
CA ILE A 228 16.73 7.70 -43.45
C ILE A 228 16.14 8.48 -44.63
N GLU A 229 14.84 8.77 -44.58
CA GLU A 229 14.15 9.56 -45.61
C GLU A 229 14.68 11.00 -45.68
N GLU A 230 14.89 11.66 -44.54
CA GLU A 230 15.50 13.00 -44.46
C GLU A 230 16.95 13.01 -44.95
N GLY A 231 17.74 11.99 -44.59
CA GLY A 231 19.12 11.83 -45.05
C GLY A 231 19.25 11.54 -46.55
N GLN A 232 18.27 10.85 -47.15
CA GLN A 232 18.21 10.62 -48.58
C GLN A 232 17.76 11.86 -49.37
N SER A 233 16.82 12.65 -48.84
CA SER A 233 16.38 13.91 -49.46
C SER A 233 17.46 14.99 -49.48
N ALA A 234 18.32 15.03 -48.45
CA ALA A 234 19.43 15.99 -48.36
C ALA A 234 20.58 15.70 -49.34
N ASN A 235 20.71 14.46 -49.82
CA ASN A 235 21.78 14.03 -50.73
C ASN A 235 21.35 14.03 -52.22
N SER A 236 20.08 14.33 -52.49
CA SER A 236 19.49 14.39 -53.84
C SER A 236 19.21 15.83 -54.33
N SER A 237 19.63 16.85 -53.59
CA SER A 237 19.53 18.28 -53.93
C SER A 237 20.90 18.86 -54.22
#